data_AF-A0A7C9ISQ6-F1
#
_entry.id   AF-A0A7C9ISQ6-F1
#
_cell.length_a   1.000
_cell.length_b   1.000
_cell.length_c   1.000
_cell.angle_alpha   90.00
_cell.angle_beta   90.00
_cell.angle_gamma   90.00
#
_symmetry.space_group_name_H-M   'P 1'
#
loop_
_entity.id
_entity.type
_entity.pdbx_description
1 polymer ?
#
loop_
_entity_poly.entity_id
_entity_poly.type
_entity_poly.pdbx_seq_one_letter_code
_entity_poly.pdbx_strand_id
1 'polypeptide(L)'
;MKIFKKLAVLGVTLAMSVGIGLSATSSVHASAHDTDDWYQYPSGWYLYGRYTHQWLYGWQSVTTEYNSPSNREVNAYSYIDQNHGALFGWQYIDSNWYYLGNNGYFYSNTNGSGHWQVIDGGWYYFRGIDDGNRWFGESNGEGSMVAGWLPHNGSWYLLSSSGAMLTGWQWANGNWYFLNDSGSMSTGWIAHNGSWYYTNNSGAMQTGWQWINGNWYYFDASGAMLTSGNVGGWTITGSGAAFN
;
A
#
# COMPACT_ATOMS: atom_id res chain seq x y z
N MET A 1 12.56 -59.10 -38.93
CA MET A 1 13.99 -58.98 -38.59
C MET A 1 14.43 -57.53 -38.81
N LYS A 2 14.82 -56.86 -37.72
CA LYS A 2 15.65 -55.62 -37.60
C LYS A 2 15.10 -54.32 -38.26
N ILE A 3 14.46 -53.41 -37.50
CA ILE A 3 14.98 -52.38 -36.56
C ILE A 3 15.45 -51.10 -37.28
N PHE A 4 14.68 -50.01 -37.13
CA PHE A 4 15.16 -48.62 -37.18
C PHE A 4 15.14 -48.04 -35.76
N LYS A 5 16.24 -47.37 -35.38
CA LYS A 5 16.52 -46.82 -34.04
C LYS A 5 15.59 -45.65 -33.71
N LYS A 6 14.93 -45.71 -32.53
CA LYS A 6 14.24 -44.60 -31.87
C LYS A 6 15.26 -43.71 -31.14
N LEU A 7 15.18 -42.40 -31.35
CA LEU A 7 15.78 -41.37 -30.51
C LEU A 7 14.70 -40.94 -29.50
N ALA A 8 14.93 -41.15 -28.21
CA ALA A 8 14.01 -40.74 -27.14
C ALA A 8 14.47 -39.40 -26.56
N VAL A 9 13.59 -38.40 -26.63
CA VAL A 9 13.70 -37.15 -25.87
C VAL A 9 13.21 -37.44 -24.45
N LEU A 10 14.08 -37.20 -23.46
CA LEU A 10 13.70 -37.24 -22.04
C LEU A 10 12.83 -36.01 -21.74
N GLY A 11 11.53 -36.23 -21.57
CA GLY A 11 10.69 -35.37 -20.75
C GLY A 11 10.72 -35.91 -19.33
N VAL A 12 11.17 -35.10 -18.36
CA VAL A 12 10.95 -35.39 -16.95
C VAL A 12 9.79 -34.52 -16.49
N THR A 13 8.62 -35.14 -16.43
CA THR A 13 7.56 -34.75 -15.52
C THR A 13 7.84 -35.47 -14.19
N LEU A 14 7.94 -34.73 -13.09
CA LEU A 14 7.73 -35.33 -11.77
C LEU A 14 6.87 -34.38 -10.95
N ALA A 15 5.59 -34.74 -10.86
CA ALA A 15 4.74 -34.32 -9.76
C ALA A 15 5.09 -35.17 -8.54
N MET A 16 5.33 -34.53 -7.40
CA MET A 16 5.15 -35.14 -6.09
C MET A 16 4.30 -34.20 -5.25
N SER A 17 3.05 -34.61 -5.04
CA SER A 17 2.25 -34.12 -3.92
C SER A 17 2.69 -34.85 -2.65
N VAL A 18 2.70 -34.14 -1.53
CA VAL A 18 2.08 -34.44 -0.23
C VAL A 18 2.87 -33.72 0.85
N GLY A 19 2.16 -32.97 1.69
CA GLY A 19 2.73 -32.40 2.90
C GLY A 19 1.94 -31.20 3.38
N ILE A 20 0.73 -31.45 3.90
CA ILE A 20 0.00 -30.47 4.71
C ILE A 20 0.90 -30.17 5.91
N GLY A 21 1.42 -28.95 5.94
CA GLY A 21 2.14 -28.38 7.06
C GLY A 21 1.75 -26.92 7.15
N LEU A 22 0.55 -26.66 7.66
CA LEU A 22 0.30 -25.40 8.36
C LEU A 22 1.28 -25.39 9.54
N SER A 23 2.46 -24.79 9.36
CA SER A 23 3.09 -24.09 10.46
C SER A 23 2.75 -22.63 10.26
N ALA A 24 1.69 -22.18 10.94
CA ALA A 24 1.71 -20.82 11.44
C ALA A 24 3.01 -20.71 12.25
N THR A 25 4.03 -20.11 11.67
CA THR A 25 5.21 -19.72 12.45
C THR A 25 4.69 -18.69 13.42
N SER A 26 4.49 -19.10 14.68
CA SER A 26 4.29 -18.18 15.77
C SER A 26 5.50 -17.24 15.78
N SER A 27 5.28 -15.99 15.39
CA SER A 27 6.23 -14.90 15.59
C SER A 27 6.61 -14.89 17.07
N VAL A 28 7.88 -15.17 17.36
CA VAL A 28 8.40 -15.15 18.73
C VAL A 28 8.58 -13.68 19.09
N HIS A 29 7.61 -13.12 19.80
CA HIS A 29 7.71 -11.76 20.32
C HIS A 29 8.64 -11.78 21.53
N ALA A 30 9.68 -10.96 21.49
CA ALA A 30 10.43 -10.60 22.66
C ALA A 30 10.22 -9.10 22.91
N SER A 31 9.62 -8.75 24.04
CA SER A 31 9.78 -7.40 24.56
C SER A 31 11.19 -7.31 25.14
N ALA A 32 11.99 -6.33 24.72
CA ALA A 32 13.21 -5.99 25.44
C ALA A 32 12.80 -5.58 26.86
N HIS A 33 12.89 -6.50 27.81
CA HIS A 33 12.73 -6.19 29.22
C HIS A 33 14.01 -5.51 29.71
N ASP A 34 14.00 -4.90 30.89
CA ASP A 34 15.18 -4.30 31.56
C ASP A 34 16.35 -5.32 31.81
N THR A 35 16.27 -6.52 31.21
CA THR A 35 17.15 -7.68 31.36
C THR A 35 17.75 -8.19 30.05
N ASP A 36 17.41 -7.61 28.90
CA ASP A 36 17.97 -7.99 27.59
C ASP A 36 19.09 -7.03 27.18
N ASP A 37 20.18 -7.57 26.64
CA ASP A 37 21.35 -6.78 26.24
C ASP A 37 21.35 -6.57 24.72
N TRP A 38 21.49 -5.30 24.31
CA TRP A 38 21.75 -4.93 22.93
C TRP A 38 23.25 -4.98 22.62
N TYR A 39 23.61 -5.71 21.58
CA TYR A 39 24.99 -5.83 21.11
C TYR A 39 25.15 -5.14 19.75
N GLN A 40 26.08 -4.20 19.67
CA GLN A 40 26.42 -3.51 18.42
C GLN A 40 27.54 -4.25 17.68
N TYR A 41 27.28 -4.65 16.44
CA TYR A 41 28.24 -5.22 15.51
C TYR A 41 28.36 -4.34 14.26
N PRO A 42 29.41 -4.50 13.43
CA PRO A 42 29.54 -3.77 12.16
C PRO A 42 28.34 -3.97 11.21
N SER A 43 27.60 -5.07 11.38
CA SER A 43 26.41 -5.47 10.61
C SER A 43 25.07 -5.01 11.21
N GLY A 44 25.07 -4.38 12.39
CA GLY A 44 23.84 -3.88 13.01
C GLY A 44 23.78 -4.09 14.52
N TRP A 45 22.58 -3.91 15.08
CA TRP A 45 22.28 -4.13 16.49
C TRP A 45 21.55 -5.47 16.69
N TYR A 46 21.94 -6.22 17.71
CA TYR A 46 21.53 -7.60 17.95
C TYR A 46 20.98 -7.71 19.37
N LEU A 47 19.85 -8.40 19.57
CA LEU A 47 19.23 -8.59 20.88
C LEU A 47 19.45 -10.02 21.38
N TYR A 48 20.00 -10.15 22.59
CA TYR A 48 20.26 -11.45 23.22
C TYR A 48 19.42 -11.60 24.50
N GLY A 49 18.58 -12.64 24.54
CA GLY A 49 17.77 -12.95 25.71
C GLY A 49 18.63 -13.62 26.80
N ARG A 50 18.88 -12.93 27.90
CA ARG A 50 19.73 -13.46 29.00
C ARG A 50 19.18 -14.74 29.64
N TYR A 51 17.86 -14.91 29.70
CA TYR A 51 17.24 -16.09 30.33
C TYR A 51 17.08 -17.25 29.35
N THR A 52 16.73 -16.95 28.09
CA THR A 52 16.57 -17.97 27.05
C THR A 52 17.92 -18.47 26.53
N HIS A 53 19.01 -17.71 26.77
CA HIS A 53 20.33 -17.94 26.18
C HIS A 53 20.26 -18.08 24.66
N GLN A 54 19.37 -17.32 24.04
CA GLN A 54 19.10 -17.38 22.62
C GLN A 54 19.08 -15.98 22.03
N TRP A 55 19.57 -15.89 20.81
CA TRP A 55 19.38 -14.73 19.99
C TRP A 55 17.93 -14.65 19.54
N LEU A 56 17.38 -13.44 19.61
CA LEU A 56 15.99 -13.17 19.30
C LEU A 56 15.88 -12.69 17.85
N TYR A 57 14.84 -13.13 17.14
CA TYR A 57 14.52 -12.72 15.76
C TYR A 57 13.04 -12.36 15.67
N GLY A 58 12.64 -11.58 14.66
CA GLY A 58 11.29 -11.07 14.47
C GLY A 58 11.13 -9.59 14.86
N TRP A 59 9.89 -9.14 14.98
CA TRP A 59 9.55 -7.77 15.39
C TRP A 59 9.99 -7.46 16.81
N GLN A 60 10.69 -6.35 16.99
CA GLN A 60 11.21 -5.87 18.28
C GLN A 60 10.75 -4.43 18.53
N SER A 61 10.31 -4.15 19.76
CA SER A 61 10.09 -2.78 20.24
C SER A 61 11.41 -2.16 20.69
N VAL A 62 11.72 -0.95 20.25
CA VAL A 62 12.91 -0.20 20.66
C VAL A 62 12.48 1.00 21.51
N THR A 63 12.95 1.05 22.75
CA THR A 63 12.79 2.19 23.66
C THR A 63 14.05 3.05 23.64
N THR A 64 13.93 4.35 23.37
CA THR A 64 15.09 5.24 23.26
C THR A 64 15.51 5.93 24.56
N GLU A 65 14.86 5.65 25.70
CA GLU A 65 15.23 6.25 27.00
C GLU A 65 16.06 5.32 27.88
N TYR A 66 17.33 5.69 28.09
CA TYR A 66 18.23 5.05 29.06
C TYR A 66 17.96 5.45 30.53
N ASN A 67 17.04 6.39 30.82
CA ASN A 67 16.88 6.92 32.19
C ASN A 67 15.45 7.38 32.53
N SER A 68 14.49 6.46 32.72
CA SER A 68 13.45 6.60 33.77
C SER A 68 12.48 5.41 33.80
N PRO A 69 12.31 4.72 34.95
CA PRO A 69 11.40 3.57 35.08
C PRO A 69 9.91 3.87 34.87
N SER A 70 9.51 5.15 34.80
CA SER A 70 8.10 5.57 34.89
C SER A 70 7.50 6.18 33.63
N ASN A 71 8.24 6.34 32.52
CA ASN A 71 7.68 6.92 31.29
C ASN A 71 8.21 6.25 30.01
N ARG A 72 8.05 4.93 29.91
CA ARG A 72 8.51 4.12 28.77
C ARG A 72 7.67 4.37 27.51
N GLU A 73 8.02 5.40 26.75
CA GLU A 73 7.51 5.57 25.39
C GLU A 73 8.27 4.62 24.44
N VAL A 74 7.55 3.65 23.86
CA VAL A 74 8.07 2.86 22.74
C VAL A 74 8.12 3.78 21.54
N ASN A 75 9.33 4.13 21.09
CA ASN A 75 9.54 5.19 20.10
C ASN A 75 9.89 4.67 18.71
N ALA A 76 10.14 3.37 18.57
CA ALA A 76 10.46 2.74 17.30
C ALA A 76 10.24 1.22 17.36
N TYR A 77 10.08 0.61 16.18
CA TYR A 77 10.07 -0.84 16.02
C TYR A 77 11.11 -1.25 14.98
N SER A 78 11.74 -2.40 15.15
CA SER A 78 12.71 -2.97 14.20
C SER A 78 12.39 -4.42 13.92
N TYR A 79 12.87 -4.94 12.80
CA TYR A 79 12.85 -6.37 12.52
C TYR A 79 14.27 -6.93 12.53
N ILE A 80 14.47 -7.96 13.34
CA ILE A 80 15.73 -8.70 13.45
C ILE A 80 15.60 -10.00 12.65
N ASP A 81 16.47 -10.21 11.67
CA ASP A 81 16.41 -11.42 10.84
C ASP A 81 16.93 -12.68 11.59
N GLN A 82 16.85 -13.84 10.96
CA GLN A 82 17.35 -15.11 11.55
C GLN A 82 18.87 -15.16 11.69
N ASN A 83 19.59 -14.23 11.05
CA ASN A 83 21.03 -14.03 11.23
C ASN A 83 21.34 -12.94 12.27
N HIS A 84 20.30 -12.44 12.93
CA HIS A 84 20.30 -11.43 13.97
C HIS A 84 20.72 -10.02 13.50
N GLY A 85 20.74 -9.78 12.18
CA GLY A 85 20.98 -8.46 11.60
C GLY A 85 19.73 -7.60 11.57
N ALA A 86 19.91 -6.29 11.76
CA ALA A 86 18.85 -5.31 11.52
C ALA A 86 18.56 -5.19 10.02
N LEU A 87 17.28 -5.17 9.65
CA LEU A 87 16.86 -4.96 8.26
C LEU A 87 16.67 -3.46 7.95
N PHE A 88 16.83 -3.09 6.68
CA PHE A 88 16.74 -1.72 6.17
C PHE A 88 16.01 -1.70 4.82
N GLY A 89 15.39 -0.58 4.48
CA GLY A 89 14.63 -0.39 3.24
C GLY A 89 13.34 -1.20 3.17
N TRP A 90 12.89 -1.48 1.95
CA TRP A 90 11.70 -2.30 1.69
C TRP A 90 11.92 -3.76 2.08
N GLN A 91 11.03 -4.29 2.90
CA GLN A 91 11.08 -5.66 3.39
C GLN A 91 9.73 -6.35 3.21
N TYR A 92 9.76 -7.59 2.72
CA TYR A 92 8.57 -8.43 2.63
C TYR A 92 8.59 -9.45 3.76
N ILE A 93 7.72 -9.25 4.75
CA ILE A 93 7.70 -9.99 6.01
C ILE A 93 6.26 -10.41 6.27
N ASP A 94 6.02 -11.67 6.63
CA ASP A 94 4.69 -12.18 6.98
C ASP A 94 3.59 -11.79 5.98
N SER A 95 3.91 -11.95 4.69
CA SER A 95 3.04 -11.62 3.54
C SER A 95 2.74 -10.13 3.31
N ASN A 96 3.43 -9.23 4.00
CA ASN A 96 3.21 -7.78 3.94
C ASN A 96 4.51 -7.03 3.60
N TRP A 97 4.35 -5.86 2.96
CA TRP A 97 5.46 -4.95 2.69
C TRP A 97 5.63 -3.95 3.81
N TYR A 98 6.87 -3.75 4.25
CA TYR A 98 7.27 -2.78 5.27
C TYR A 98 8.43 -1.94 4.75
N TYR A 99 8.60 -0.76 5.33
CA TYR A 99 9.76 0.08 5.06
C TYR A 99 10.50 0.42 6.36
N LEU A 100 11.75 -0.03 6.45
CA LEU A 100 12.64 0.23 7.58
C LEU A 100 13.63 1.33 7.17
N GLY A 101 13.73 2.41 7.95
CA GLY A 101 14.65 3.49 7.65
C GLY A 101 16.11 3.10 7.78
N ASN A 102 17.01 4.01 7.39
CA ASN A 102 18.46 3.79 7.44
C ASN A 102 19.01 3.58 8.87
N ASN A 103 18.20 3.87 9.90
CA ASN A 103 18.47 3.59 11.31
C ASN A 103 17.93 2.21 11.76
N GLY A 104 17.34 1.42 10.85
CA GLY A 104 16.73 0.13 11.12
C GLY A 104 15.36 0.22 11.78
N TYR A 105 14.83 1.42 11.97
CA TYR A 105 13.54 1.67 12.61
C TYR A 105 12.44 1.77 11.58
N PHE A 106 11.31 1.17 11.90
CA PHE A 106 10.05 1.36 11.21
C PHE A 106 9.60 2.82 11.34
N TYR A 107 9.16 3.41 10.23
CA TYR A 107 8.59 4.75 10.22
C TYR A 107 7.16 4.74 10.77
N SER A 108 6.99 4.47 12.06
CA SER A 108 5.77 4.81 12.78
C SER A 108 6.08 6.00 13.67
N ASN A 109 5.69 7.19 13.21
CA ASN A 109 5.53 8.37 14.05
C ASN A 109 6.80 9.06 14.58
N THR A 110 7.83 9.29 13.76
CA THR A 110 8.98 10.10 14.19
C THR A 110 9.03 11.53 13.64
N ASN A 111 8.15 11.92 12.71
CA ASN A 111 8.20 13.26 12.09
C ASN A 111 6.82 13.92 11.83
N GLY A 112 5.78 13.61 12.60
CA GLY A 112 4.49 14.33 12.53
C GLY A 112 3.69 14.18 11.23
N SER A 113 4.17 13.41 10.23
CA SER A 113 3.51 13.18 8.94
C SER A 113 2.46 12.06 8.94
N GLY A 114 2.30 11.35 10.06
CA GLY A 114 1.33 10.26 10.19
C GLY A 114 1.64 9.07 9.27
N HIS A 115 0.59 8.39 8.80
CA HIS A 115 0.65 7.17 7.99
C HIS A 115 1.23 7.36 6.58
N TRP A 116 1.28 8.60 6.08
CA TRP A 116 1.81 8.93 4.75
C TRP A 116 3.31 9.19 4.79
N GLN A 117 4.07 8.55 3.91
CA GLN A 117 5.53 8.68 3.84
C GLN A 117 5.98 8.87 2.39
N VAL A 118 7.00 9.72 2.20
CA VAL A 118 7.66 9.90 0.90
C VAL A 118 8.91 9.02 0.86
N ILE A 119 8.95 8.10 -0.09
CA ILE A 119 10.07 7.18 -0.30
C ILE A 119 10.43 7.24 -1.78
N ASP A 120 11.68 7.59 -2.10
CA ASP A 120 12.19 7.70 -3.48
C ASP A 120 11.32 8.58 -4.40
N GLY A 121 10.72 9.63 -3.84
CA GLY A 121 9.86 10.57 -4.57
C GLY A 121 8.40 10.12 -4.75
N GLY A 122 8.03 8.92 -4.30
CA GLY A 122 6.64 8.43 -4.27
C GLY A 122 6.01 8.59 -2.89
N TRP A 123 4.71 8.84 -2.85
CA TRP A 123 3.91 8.81 -1.62
C TRP A 123 3.39 7.40 -1.35
N TYR A 124 3.56 6.92 -0.12
CA TYR A 124 3.12 5.61 0.34
C TYR A 124 2.31 5.78 1.61
N TYR A 125 1.33 4.91 1.81
CA TYR A 125 0.55 4.86 3.04
C TYR A 125 0.83 3.59 3.80
N PHE A 126 1.15 3.70 5.08
CA PHE A 126 1.38 2.57 5.98
C PHE A 126 0.27 2.52 7.02
N ARG A 127 -0.31 1.33 7.22
CA ARG A 127 -1.38 1.13 8.21
C ARG A 127 -0.92 1.60 9.58
N GLY A 128 -1.81 2.31 10.29
CA GLY A 128 -1.55 2.73 11.65
C GLY A 128 -1.40 1.58 12.62
N ILE A 129 -0.75 1.88 13.74
CA ILE A 129 -0.98 1.18 14.99
C ILE A 129 -2.14 1.95 15.64
N ASP A 130 -3.33 1.37 15.74
CA ASP A 130 -4.42 2.05 16.41
C ASP A 130 -4.16 2.05 17.94
N ASP A 131 -4.45 3.20 18.57
CA ASP A 131 -4.16 3.61 19.96
C ASP A 131 -4.58 2.60 21.05
N GLY A 132 -3.82 1.51 21.20
CA GLY A 132 -4.04 0.59 22.32
C GLY A 132 -3.35 -0.76 22.22
N ASN A 133 -2.98 -1.22 21.03
CA ASN A 133 -2.22 -2.45 20.89
C ASN A 133 -0.74 -2.13 20.73
N ARG A 134 0.03 -2.34 21.80
CA ARG A 134 1.45 -1.96 21.89
C ARG A 134 2.38 -2.93 21.16
N TRP A 135 1.88 -3.66 20.16
CA TRP A 135 2.52 -4.87 19.65
C TRP A 135 2.44 -4.94 18.12
N PHE A 136 3.45 -4.39 17.47
CA PHE A 136 3.72 -4.58 16.04
C PHE A 136 3.85 -6.07 15.70
N GLY A 137 3.22 -6.51 14.61
CA GLY A 137 3.47 -7.84 14.02
C GLY A 137 2.48 -8.93 14.45
N GLU A 138 1.56 -8.66 15.38
CA GLU A 138 0.50 -9.60 15.74
C GLU A 138 -0.67 -9.54 14.72
N SER A 139 -0.45 -10.12 13.54
CA SER A 139 -1.50 -10.68 12.67
C SER A 139 -2.48 -9.75 11.93
N ASN A 140 -2.36 -8.43 12.04
CA ASN A 140 -3.30 -7.48 11.42
C ASN A 140 -2.67 -6.52 10.38
N GLY A 141 -1.38 -6.70 10.06
CA GLY A 141 -0.70 -5.87 9.07
C GLY A 141 -0.50 -4.42 9.52
N GLU A 142 -0.46 -4.13 10.83
CA GLU A 142 -0.02 -2.84 11.35
C GLU A 142 1.35 -2.46 10.79
N GLY A 143 1.51 -1.22 10.36
CA GLY A 143 2.70 -0.72 9.67
C GLY A 143 2.98 -1.34 8.31
N SER A 144 2.12 -2.22 7.79
CA SER A 144 2.26 -2.67 6.41
C SER A 144 1.86 -1.57 5.42
N MET A 145 2.53 -1.55 4.28
CA MET A 145 2.22 -0.71 3.14
C MET A 145 0.84 -1.07 2.57
N VAL A 146 0.02 -0.06 2.30
CA VAL A 146 -1.29 -0.20 1.67
C VAL A 146 -1.16 -0.12 0.15
N ALA A 147 -1.94 -0.96 -0.55
CA ALA A 147 -2.13 -0.94 -2.00
C ALA A 147 -3.63 -0.92 -2.32
N GLY A 148 -4.00 -0.38 -3.48
CA GLY A 148 -5.40 -0.26 -3.90
C GLY A 148 -6.11 0.96 -3.30
N TRP A 149 -7.45 0.89 -3.21
CA TRP A 149 -8.27 2.00 -2.74
C TRP A 149 -8.11 2.23 -1.23
N LEU A 150 -7.85 3.48 -0.85
CA LEU A 150 -7.67 3.90 0.53
C LEU A 150 -8.63 5.03 0.88
N PRO A 151 -9.61 4.81 1.78
CA PRO A 151 -10.35 5.89 2.41
C PRO A 151 -9.49 6.54 3.50
N HIS A 152 -9.30 7.86 3.43
CA HIS A 152 -8.52 8.60 4.42
C HIS A 152 -9.02 10.04 4.54
N ASN A 153 -9.28 10.50 5.77
CA ASN A 153 -9.71 11.87 6.09
C ASN A 153 -10.87 12.40 5.22
N GLY A 154 -11.87 11.56 4.95
CA GLY A 154 -13.05 11.93 4.17
C GLY A 154 -12.85 11.93 2.64
N SER A 155 -11.67 11.56 2.16
CA SER A 155 -11.34 11.41 0.75
C SER A 155 -10.97 9.97 0.41
N TRP A 156 -10.94 9.66 -0.89
CA TRP A 156 -10.42 8.40 -1.42
C TRP A 156 -9.13 8.63 -2.18
N TYR A 157 -8.19 7.69 -2.03
CA TYR A 157 -6.91 7.66 -2.74
C TYR A 157 -6.78 6.29 -3.42
N LEU A 158 -5.97 6.20 -4.48
CA LEU A 158 -5.61 4.93 -5.10
C LEU A 158 -4.10 4.77 -5.04
N LEU A 159 -3.66 3.67 -4.43
CA LEU A 159 -2.28 3.27 -4.36
C LEU A 159 -2.05 2.17 -5.40
N SER A 160 -0.94 2.21 -6.11
CA SER A 160 -0.56 1.19 -7.09
C SER A 160 -0.37 -0.18 -6.40
N SER A 161 -0.16 -1.23 -7.19
CA SER A 161 0.23 -2.54 -6.64
C SER A 161 1.58 -2.51 -5.89
N SER A 162 2.44 -1.54 -6.19
CA SER A 162 3.67 -1.28 -5.45
C SER A 162 3.49 -0.30 -4.29
N GLY A 163 2.27 0.16 -4.02
CA GLY A 163 1.91 1.07 -2.93
C GLY A 163 2.10 2.56 -3.20
N ALA A 164 2.65 2.94 -4.36
CA ALA A 164 2.83 4.34 -4.71
C ALA A 164 1.48 4.99 -5.02
N MET A 165 1.21 6.15 -4.42
CA MET A 165 0.00 6.94 -4.65
C MET A 165 -0.08 7.37 -6.11
N LEU A 166 -1.25 7.17 -6.70
CA LEU A 166 -1.54 7.53 -8.08
C LEU A 166 -2.21 8.91 -8.15
N THR A 167 -2.04 9.59 -9.29
CA THR A 167 -2.71 10.84 -9.65
C THR A 167 -3.25 10.75 -11.08
N GLY A 168 -4.08 11.70 -11.50
CA GLY A 168 -4.69 11.76 -12.82
C GLY A 168 -5.78 10.70 -13.05
N TRP A 169 -6.04 10.39 -14.32
CA TRP A 169 -7.03 9.39 -14.72
C TRP A 169 -6.55 7.96 -14.45
N GLN A 170 -7.36 7.18 -13.73
CA GLN A 170 -7.07 5.80 -13.37
C GLN A 170 -8.24 4.88 -13.72
N TRP A 171 -7.93 3.75 -14.36
CA TRP A 171 -8.91 2.70 -14.63
C TRP A 171 -8.88 1.66 -13.52
N ALA A 172 -9.98 1.55 -12.78
CA ALA A 172 -10.10 0.60 -11.67
C ALA A 172 -11.53 0.05 -11.63
N ASN A 173 -11.71 -1.21 -11.24
CA ASN A 173 -13.05 -1.81 -11.05
C ASN A 173 -14.03 -1.56 -12.22
N GLY A 174 -13.53 -1.55 -13.46
CA GLY A 174 -14.34 -1.35 -14.67
C GLY A 174 -14.79 0.10 -14.93
N ASN A 175 -14.23 1.09 -14.24
CA ASN A 175 -14.59 2.51 -14.42
C ASN A 175 -13.34 3.41 -14.43
N TRP A 176 -13.47 4.60 -15.02
CA TRP A 176 -12.47 5.67 -14.92
C TRP A 176 -12.73 6.54 -13.70
N TYR A 177 -11.67 6.88 -12.99
CA TYR A 177 -11.65 7.78 -11.83
C TYR A 177 -10.58 8.84 -12.04
N PHE A 178 -10.80 10.05 -11.51
CA PHE A 178 -9.79 11.11 -11.54
C PHE A 178 -9.28 11.40 -10.14
N LEU A 179 -7.98 11.24 -9.94
CA LEU A 179 -7.28 11.64 -8.73
C LEU A 179 -6.57 12.98 -8.98
N ASN A 180 -6.80 13.97 -8.13
CA ASN A 180 -6.16 15.28 -8.29
C ASN A 180 -4.65 15.20 -7.95
N ASP A 181 -3.95 16.34 -8.02
CA ASP A 181 -2.51 16.39 -7.77
C ASP A 181 -2.11 15.99 -6.34
N SER A 182 -3.02 16.08 -5.37
CA SER A 182 -2.81 15.56 -4.01
C SER A 182 -3.18 14.08 -3.87
N GLY A 183 -3.57 13.42 -4.95
CA GLY A 183 -4.02 12.03 -4.99
C GLY A 183 -5.47 11.80 -4.53
N SER A 184 -6.20 12.86 -4.17
CA SER A 184 -7.58 12.75 -3.71
C SER A 184 -8.53 12.55 -4.90
N MET A 185 -9.42 11.56 -4.80
CA MET A 185 -10.44 11.28 -5.80
C MET A 185 -11.41 12.44 -5.94
N SER A 186 -11.63 12.87 -7.19
CA SER A 186 -12.52 13.96 -7.53
C SER A 186 -13.91 13.45 -7.95
N THR A 187 -14.95 14.11 -7.47
CA THR A 187 -16.36 13.89 -7.86
C THR A 187 -16.93 15.14 -8.53
N GLY A 188 -17.86 14.98 -9.46
CA GLY A 188 -18.50 16.08 -10.17
C GLY A 188 -17.70 16.54 -11.39
N TRP A 189 -17.75 17.85 -11.66
CA TRP A 189 -17.11 18.44 -12.84
C TRP A 189 -15.58 18.48 -12.70
N ILE A 190 -14.88 18.01 -13.73
CA ILE A 190 -13.42 17.97 -13.81
C ILE A 190 -12.98 18.67 -15.10
N ALA A 191 -12.12 19.68 -14.98
CA ALA A 191 -11.42 20.29 -16.11
C ALA A 191 -10.02 19.68 -16.21
N HIS A 192 -9.72 19.01 -17.33
CA HIS A 192 -8.43 18.36 -17.53
C HIS A 192 -8.03 18.38 -19.01
N ASN A 193 -6.80 18.79 -19.31
CA ASN A 193 -6.27 18.89 -20.69
C ASN A 193 -7.20 19.63 -21.67
N GLY A 194 -7.81 20.73 -21.23
CA GLY A 194 -8.67 21.58 -22.06
C GLY A 194 -10.06 21.02 -22.34
N SER A 195 -10.43 19.88 -21.74
CA SER A 195 -11.77 19.29 -21.85
C SER A 195 -12.44 19.21 -20.47
N TRP A 196 -13.78 19.16 -20.48
CA TRP A 196 -14.59 18.93 -19.30
C TRP A 196 -15.04 17.48 -19.24
N TYR A 197 -15.03 16.92 -18.03
CA TYR A 197 -15.48 15.57 -17.71
C TYR A 197 -16.41 15.66 -16.51
N TYR A 198 -17.20 14.61 -16.30
CA TYR A 198 -18.04 14.51 -15.11
C TYR A 198 -17.91 13.12 -14.48
N THR A 199 -17.60 13.09 -13.18
CA THR A 199 -17.66 11.88 -12.37
C THR A 199 -18.87 11.94 -11.44
N ASN A 200 -19.54 10.81 -11.22
CA ASN A 200 -20.66 10.74 -10.30
C ASN A 200 -20.18 10.78 -8.82
N ASN A 201 -21.11 10.63 -7.87
CA ASN A 201 -20.78 10.63 -6.43
C ASN A 201 -19.87 9.46 -6.00
N SER A 202 -19.82 8.36 -6.76
CA SER A 202 -18.87 7.28 -6.51
C SER A 202 -17.51 7.52 -7.16
N GLY A 203 -17.31 8.66 -7.85
CA GLY A 203 -16.09 9.01 -8.58
C GLY A 203 -15.99 8.39 -9.97
N ALA A 204 -16.99 7.62 -10.42
CA ALA A 204 -16.96 6.96 -11.72
C ALA A 204 -17.29 7.96 -12.84
N MET A 205 -16.43 8.04 -13.84
CA MET A 205 -16.60 8.90 -15.03
C MET A 205 -17.88 8.56 -15.78
N GLN A 206 -18.61 9.58 -16.19
CA GLN A 206 -19.83 9.46 -16.96
C GLN A 206 -19.57 9.63 -18.47
N THR A 207 -20.35 8.91 -19.26
CA THR A 207 -20.41 9.04 -20.73
C THR A 207 -21.86 9.17 -21.16
N GLY A 208 -22.09 9.59 -22.41
CA GLY A 208 -23.42 9.79 -22.97
C GLY A 208 -24.17 10.97 -22.36
N TRP A 209 -25.51 10.92 -22.43
CA TRP A 209 -26.40 11.96 -21.92
C TRP A 209 -26.48 11.96 -20.39
N GLN A 210 -26.25 13.12 -19.78
CA GLN A 210 -26.32 13.31 -18.33
C GLN A 210 -27.14 14.56 -17.98
N TRP A 211 -28.05 14.43 -17.02
CA TRP A 211 -28.82 15.55 -16.48
C TRP A 211 -28.16 16.09 -15.23
N ILE A 212 -27.56 17.28 -15.32
CA ILE A 212 -26.73 17.86 -14.25
C ILE A 212 -27.21 19.28 -13.98
N ASN A 213 -27.59 19.57 -12.74
CA ASN A 213 -27.99 20.91 -12.29
C ASN A 213 -29.02 21.61 -13.19
N GLY A 214 -30.00 20.86 -13.71
CA GLY A 214 -31.09 21.42 -14.52
C GLY A 214 -30.80 21.55 -16.02
N ASN A 215 -29.68 21.02 -16.52
CA ASN A 215 -29.34 21.02 -17.94
C ASN A 215 -28.91 19.63 -18.41
N TRP A 216 -29.17 19.32 -19.68
CA TRP A 216 -28.62 18.12 -20.34
C TRP A 216 -27.21 18.43 -20.87
N TYR A 217 -26.30 17.49 -20.66
CA TYR A 217 -24.94 17.50 -21.23
C TYR A 217 -24.69 16.16 -21.91
N TYR A 218 -23.85 16.17 -22.94
CA TYR A 218 -23.40 14.94 -23.60
C TYR A 218 -21.89 14.79 -23.49
N PHE A 219 -21.46 13.62 -23.01
CA PHE A 219 -20.07 13.21 -22.93
C PHE A 219 -19.80 12.12 -23.96
N ASP A 220 -18.73 12.24 -24.74
CA ASP A 220 -18.38 11.23 -25.73
C ASP A 220 -17.86 9.91 -25.09
N ALA A 221 -17.44 8.96 -25.91
CA ALA A 221 -16.93 7.67 -25.43
C ALA A 221 -15.63 7.78 -24.61
N SER A 222 -14.87 8.87 -24.78
CA SER A 222 -13.69 9.19 -23.95
C SER A 222 -14.06 9.86 -22.63
N GLY A 223 -15.33 10.25 -22.46
CA GLY A 223 -15.83 11.01 -21.32
C GLY A 223 -15.69 12.52 -21.48
N ALA A 224 -15.19 13.01 -22.62
CA ALA A 224 -15.07 14.44 -22.87
C ALA A 224 -16.45 15.04 -23.19
N MET A 225 -16.78 16.14 -22.53
CA MET A 225 -18.02 16.88 -22.75
C MET A 225 -17.97 17.56 -24.12
N LEU A 226 -19.02 17.39 -24.92
CA LEU A 226 -19.19 18.17 -26.14
C LEU A 226 -19.51 19.63 -25.80
N THR A 227 -18.93 20.56 -26.56
CA THR A 227 -19.16 22.01 -26.45
C THR A 227 -19.80 22.61 -27.70
N SER A 228 -20.18 21.77 -28.67
CA SER A 228 -20.92 22.17 -29.87
C SER A 228 -21.45 20.92 -30.60
N GLY A 229 -22.35 21.14 -31.55
CA GLY A 229 -22.86 20.08 -32.44
C GLY A 229 -24.32 19.69 -32.18
N ASN A 230 -24.75 18.63 -32.85
CA ASN A 230 -26.09 18.05 -32.68
C ASN A 230 -25.99 16.57 -32.32
N VAL A 231 -26.70 16.14 -31.29
CA VAL A 231 -26.76 14.75 -30.85
C VAL A 231 -28.24 14.36 -30.72
N GLY A 232 -28.72 13.44 -31.55
CA GLY A 232 -30.09 12.95 -31.46
C GLY A 232 -31.17 14.03 -31.51
N GLY A 233 -30.94 15.11 -32.29
CA GLY A 233 -31.87 16.24 -32.42
C GLY A 233 -31.62 17.38 -31.45
N TRP A 234 -30.84 17.18 -30.39
CA TRP A 234 -30.49 18.23 -29.42
C TRP A 234 -29.27 19.03 -29.89
N THR A 235 -29.34 20.36 -29.79
CA THR A 235 -28.22 21.25 -30.09
C THR A 235 -27.41 21.53 -28.84
N ILE A 236 -26.09 21.33 -28.93
CA ILE A 236 -25.13 21.59 -27.84
C ILE A 236 -24.58 23.02 -27.98
N THR A 237 -24.66 23.78 -26.89
CA THR A 237 -24.09 25.14 -26.80
C THR A 237 -22.60 25.13 -26.43
N GLY A 238 -21.95 26.29 -26.55
CA GLY A 238 -20.55 26.48 -26.12
C GLY A 238 -20.26 26.11 -24.65
N SER A 239 -21.27 26.14 -23.78
CA SER A 239 -21.16 25.72 -22.37
C SER A 239 -21.39 24.21 -22.18
N GLY A 240 -21.68 23.47 -23.25
CA GLY A 240 -22.04 22.06 -23.24
C GLY A 240 -23.50 21.77 -22.91
N ALA A 241 -24.27 22.76 -22.45
CA ALA A 241 -25.69 22.59 -22.20
C ALA A 241 -26.44 22.34 -23.53
N ALA A 242 -27.37 21.39 -23.50
CA ALA A 242 -28.16 20.98 -24.64
C ALA A 242 -29.60 21.52 -24.55
N PHE A 243 -30.18 21.87 -25.69
CA PHE A 243 -31.59 22.22 -25.84
C PHE A 243 -32.17 21.60 -27.12
N ASN A 244 -33.49 21.44 -27.14
CA ASN A 244 -34.28 20.97 -28.28
C ASN A 244 -35.57 21.79 -28.34
#